data_AF-A0A534IFL6-F1
#
_entry.id   AF-A0A534IFL6-F1
#
_cell.length_a   1.000
_cell.length_b   1.000
_cell.length_c   1.000
_cell.angle_alpha   90.00
_cell.angle_beta   90.00
_cell.angle_gamma   90.00
#
_symmetry.space_group_name_H-M   'P 1'
#
loop_
_entity.id
_entity.type
_entity.pdbx_description
1 polymer ?
#
loop_
_entity_poly.entity_id
_entity_poly.type
_entity_poly.pdbx_seq_one_letter_code
_entity_poly.pdbx_strand_id
1 'polypeptide(L)'
;MTKDEAKKYFLKGYERGLKDMVAEVLKLASRGYGVTELSVVLKAKMYERALEDMDRKIEAGDVDLGLAAPTLGALRGRGSYLVREERGEKVFELLGELTAKEARPLCITRTHPKDLGALGVDLANFVWLTRQPVKEVACASPTDLVGLTTTIHRHLEAANAVVVVEGLEYLVSQNSFPAVLRFVQAIHEKVVLKDSYLLASANPEAFKEADYRQLAQAVTAEL
;
A
#
# COMPACT_ATOMS: atom_id res chain seq x y z
N MET A 1 -16.23 -10.36 3.30
CA MET A 1 -16.94 -9.48 2.35
C MET A 1 -16.28 -9.64 0.99
N THR A 2 -17.05 -9.93 -0.06
CA THR A 2 -16.51 -10.12 -1.43
C THR A 2 -16.19 -8.77 -2.09
N LYS A 3 -15.29 -8.75 -3.09
CA LYS A 3 -14.90 -7.53 -3.82
C LYS A 3 -16.08 -6.83 -4.50
N ASP A 4 -17.09 -7.61 -4.92
CA ASP A 4 -18.33 -7.08 -5.48
C ASP A 4 -19.27 -6.53 -4.41
N GLU A 5 -19.31 -7.12 -3.22
CA GLU A 5 -20.05 -6.56 -2.09
C GLU A 5 -19.41 -5.25 -1.62
N ALA A 6 -18.08 -5.21 -1.45
CA ALA A 6 -17.37 -4.00 -1.05
C ALA A 6 -17.59 -2.85 -2.04
N LYS A 7 -17.48 -3.12 -3.36
CA LYS A 7 -17.79 -2.16 -4.41
C LYS A 7 -19.25 -1.69 -4.35
N LYS A 8 -20.20 -2.61 -4.13
CA LYS A 8 -21.63 -2.30 -4.02
C LYS A 8 -21.93 -1.44 -2.79
N TYR A 9 -21.32 -1.71 -1.65
CA TYR A 9 -21.47 -0.91 -0.43
C TYR A 9 -20.84 0.48 -0.58
N PHE A 10 -19.63 0.57 -1.15
CA PHE A 10 -18.99 1.85 -1.44
C PHE A 10 -19.83 2.70 -2.39
N LEU A 11 -20.29 2.14 -3.52
CA LEU A 11 -21.12 2.86 -4.48
C LEU A 11 -22.44 3.32 -3.87
N LYS A 12 -23.08 2.51 -3.02
CA LYS A 12 -24.32 2.86 -2.34
C LYS A 12 -24.11 3.98 -1.31
N GLY A 13 -22.98 3.96 -0.59
CA GLY A 13 -22.58 5.02 0.33
C GLY A 13 -22.29 6.34 -0.38
N TYR A 14 -21.54 6.27 -1.48
CA TYR A 14 -21.22 7.43 -2.33
C TYR A 14 -22.46 8.04 -2.97
N GLU A 15 -23.36 7.21 -3.52
CA GLU A 15 -24.64 7.65 -4.09
C GLU A 15 -25.51 8.37 -3.04
N ARG A 16 -25.55 7.85 -1.81
CA ARG A 16 -26.28 8.49 -0.70
C ARG A 16 -25.69 9.85 -0.35
N GLY A 17 -24.36 9.95 -0.24
CA GLY A 17 -23.68 11.22 0.01
C GLY A 17 -23.96 12.28 -1.06
N LEU A 18 -23.99 11.87 -2.34
CA LEU A 18 -24.35 12.75 -3.44
C LEU A 18 -25.81 13.23 -3.37
N LYS A 19 -26.75 12.34 -3.03
CA LYS A 19 -28.17 12.71 -2.89
C LYS A 19 -28.40 13.69 -1.73
N ASP A 20 -27.75 13.46 -0.61
CA ASP A 20 -27.84 14.33 0.58
C ASP A 20 -27.26 15.73 0.27
N MET A 21 -26.16 15.79 -0.48
CA MET A 21 -25.59 17.05 -0.97
C MET A 21 -26.56 17.81 -1.89
N VAL A 22 -27.13 17.13 -2.89
CA VAL A 22 -28.08 17.75 -3.84
C VAL A 22 -29.31 18.31 -3.10
N ALA A 23 -29.84 17.57 -2.12
CA ALA A 23 -30.97 18.01 -1.33
C ALA A 23 -30.68 19.30 -0.53
N GLU A 24 -29.49 19.42 0.06
CA GLU A 24 -29.10 20.61 0.82
C GLU A 24 -28.84 21.81 -0.10
N VAL A 25 -28.24 21.60 -1.29
CA VAL A 25 -28.09 22.64 -2.32
C VAL A 25 -29.45 23.19 -2.74
N LEU A 26 -30.41 22.30 -3.02
CA LEU A 26 -31.77 22.70 -3.40
C LEU A 26 -32.49 23.46 -2.28
N LYS A 27 -32.29 23.05 -1.03
CA LYS A 27 -32.85 23.73 0.15
C LYS A 27 -32.26 25.12 0.32
N LEU A 28 -30.95 25.29 0.15
CA LEU A 28 -30.29 26.60 0.21
C LEU A 28 -30.75 27.47 -0.97
N ALA A 29 -30.85 26.92 -2.18
CA ALA A 29 -31.39 27.66 -3.33
C ALA A 29 -32.84 28.12 -3.09
N SER A 30 -33.69 27.26 -2.49
CA SER A 30 -35.08 27.60 -2.15
C SER A 30 -35.22 28.71 -1.10
N ARG A 31 -34.15 28.97 -0.33
CA ARG A 31 -34.07 30.03 0.67
C ARG A 31 -33.55 31.37 0.11
N GLY A 32 -33.39 31.48 -1.21
CA GLY A 32 -33.01 32.72 -1.89
C GLY A 32 -31.50 33.01 -1.90
N TYR A 33 -30.67 32.04 -1.52
CA TYR A 33 -29.21 32.20 -1.59
C TYR A 33 -28.74 32.31 -3.04
N GLY A 34 -27.94 33.33 -3.35
CA GLY A 34 -27.33 33.48 -4.67
C GLY A 34 -26.22 32.46 -4.93
N VAL A 35 -25.82 32.28 -6.19
CA VAL A 35 -24.81 31.28 -6.61
C VAL A 35 -23.48 31.42 -5.83
N THR A 36 -23.06 32.66 -5.54
CA THR A 36 -21.84 32.97 -4.80
C THR A 36 -21.97 32.64 -3.30
N GLU A 37 -23.13 32.94 -2.70
CA GLU A 37 -23.40 32.63 -1.29
C GLU A 37 -23.58 31.12 -1.08
N LEU A 38 -24.25 30.44 -2.01
CA LEU A 38 -24.31 28.99 -2.09
C LEU A 38 -22.90 28.41 -2.14
N SER A 39 -22.02 28.91 -3.00
CA SER A 39 -20.64 28.40 -3.11
C SER A 39 -19.83 28.58 -1.82
N VAL A 40 -20.02 29.68 -1.09
CA VAL A 40 -19.34 29.93 0.19
C VAL A 40 -19.92 29.06 1.31
N VAL A 41 -21.24 28.98 1.41
CA VAL A 41 -21.94 28.17 2.42
C VAL A 41 -21.70 26.68 2.18
N LEU A 42 -21.69 26.22 0.93
CA LEU A 42 -21.36 24.85 0.56
C LEU A 42 -19.91 24.53 0.93
N LYS A 43 -18.94 25.38 0.60
CA LYS A 43 -17.54 25.16 0.99
C LYS A 43 -17.34 25.10 2.51
N ALA A 44 -17.98 25.97 3.28
CA ALA A 44 -17.83 26.01 4.73
C ALA A 44 -18.58 24.86 5.43
N LYS A 45 -19.88 24.69 5.14
CA LYS A 45 -20.74 23.73 5.86
C LYS A 45 -20.67 22.31 5.32
N MET A 46 -20.36 22.09 4.04
CA MET A 46 -20.27 20.73 3.50
C MET A 46 -19.01 20.03 3.97
N TYR A 47 -17.89 20.75 4.11
CA TYR A 47 -16.66 20.12 4.60
C TYR A 47 -16.85 19.66 6.05
N GLU A 48 -17.35 20.55 6.91
CA GLU A 48 -17.59 20.23 8.33
C GLU A 48 -18.62 19.10 8.49
N ARG A 49 -19.78 19.17 7.84
CA ARG A 49 -20.79 18.10 7.96
C ARG A 49 -20.40 16.80 7.30
N ALA A 50 -19.71 16.82 6.15
CA ALA A 50 -19.25 15.60 5.51
C ALA A 50 -18.17 14.91 6.36
N LEU A 51 -17.33 15.69 7.05
CA LEU A 51 -16.38 15.17 8.02
C LEU A 51 -17.11 14.57 9.23
N GLU A 52 -18.03 15.31 9.87
CA GLU A 52 -18.81 14.82 11.02
C GLU A 52 -19.65 13.56 10.70
N ASP A 53 -20.30 13.53 9.53
CA ASP A 53 -21.09 12.38 9.10
C ASP A 53 -20.22 11.18 8.72
N MET A 54 -19.01 11.40 8.20
CA MET A 54 -18.05 10.34 7.92
C MET A 54 -17.46 9.79 9.22
N ASP A 55 -17.09 10.65 10.15
CA ASP A 55 -16.57 10.31 11.48
C ASP A 55 -17.57 9.46 12.26
N ARG A 56 -18.85 9.88 12.28
CA ARG A 56 -19.92 9.10 12.92
C ARG A 56 -20.15 7.74 12.25
N LYS A 57 -19.95 7.62 10.93
CA LYS A 57 -20.09 6.34 10.21
C LYS A 57 -18.85 5.44 10.40
N ILE A 58 -17.67 6.03 10.61
CA ILE A 58 -16.45 5.34 11.03
C ILE A 58 -16.62 4.77 12.44
N GLU A 59 -17.11 5.57 13.39
CA GLU A 59 -17.39 5.13 14.77
C GLU A 59 -18.44 4.02 14.82
N ALA A 60 -19.44 4.06 13.92
CA ALA A 60 -20.44 3.01 13.78
C ALA A 60 -19.92 1.73 13.10
N GLY A 61 -18.70 1.73 12.56
CA GLY A 61 -18.14 0.62 11.79
C GLY A 61 -18.79 0.40 10.42
N ASP A 62 -19.60 1.34 9.95
CA ASP A 62 -20.31 1.30 8.66
C ASP A 62 -19.41 1.71 7.49
N VAL A 63 -18.19 2.18 7.78
CA VAL A 63 -17.16 2.54 6.82
C VAL A 63 -15.95 1.65 7.06
N ASP A 64 -15.71 0.73 6.13
CA ASP A 64 -14.43 0.02 6.04
C ASP A 64 -13.36 1.00 5.57
N LEU A 65 -12.56 1.49 6.51
CA LEU A 65 -11.48 2.44 6.27
C LEU A 65 -10.32 1.85 5.46
N GLY A 66 -10.34 0.55 5.13
CA GLY A 66 -9.17 -0.13 4.60
C GLY A 66 -8.02 -0.18 5.63
N LEU A 67 -8.35 -0.01 6.92
CA LEU A 67 -7.44 -0.19 8.05
C LEU A 67 -7.22 -1.67 8.37
N ALA A 68 -8.12 -2.55 7.94
CA ALA A 68 -7.88 -3.98 8.00
C ALA A 68 -6.66 -4.29 7.13
N ALA A 69 -5.61 -4.83 7.74
CA ALA A 69 -4.48 -5.33 6.99
C ALA A 69 -4.99 -6.36 5.97
N PRO A 70 -4.49 -6.33 4.72
CA PRO A 70 -4.75 -7.39 3.77
C PRO A 70 -4.38 -8.71 4.44
N THR A 71 -5.33 -9.64 4.49
CA THR A 71 -5.08 -11.00 5.00
C THR A 71 -4.61 -11.88 3.85
N LEU A 72 -4.05 -13.06 4.14
CA LEU A 72 -3.69 -14.03 3.09
C LEU A 72 -4.83 -14.36 2.11
N GLY A 73 -6.09 -14.26 2.55
CA GLY A 73 -7.25 -14.48 1.70
C GLY A 73 -7.41 -13.46 0.56
N ALA A 74 -6.75 -12.31 0.64
CA ALA A 74 -6.72 -11.30 -0.41
C ALA A 74 -5.76 -11.65 -1.56
N LEU A 75 -4.79 -12.55 -1.31
CA LEU A 75 -3.83 -12.98 -2.31
C LEU A 75 -4.51 -13.91 -3.32
N ARG A 76 -4.40 -13.61 -4.62
CA ARG A 76 -4.97 -14.39 -5.73
C ARG A 76 -4.09 -15.57 -6.15
N GLY A 77 -3.32 -16.13 -5.21
CA GLY A 77 -2.26 -17.11 -5.46
C GLY A 77 -0.87 -16.51 -5.29
N ARG A 78 0.15 -17.20 -5.81
CA ARG A 78 1.54 -16.73 -5.83
C ARG A 78 1.72 -15.66 -6.90
N GLY A 79 2.58 -14.68 -6.64
CA GLY A 79 2.72 -13.50 -7.50
C GLY A 79 3.25 -12.28 -6.76
N SER A 80 3.17 -11.14 -7.41
CA SER A 80 3.64 -9.87 -6.88
C SER A 80 2.48 -8.98 -6.49
N TYR A 81 2.54 -8.42 -5.29
CA TYR A 81 1.48 -7.63 -4.71
C TYR A 81 2.02 -6.27 -4.27
N LEU A 82 1.33 -5.21 -4.70
CA LEU A 82 1.60 -3.86 -4.23
C LEU A 82 0.66 -3.57 -3.07
N VAL A 83 1.21 -3.44 -1.86
CA VAL A 83 0.46 -3.17 -0.63
C VAL A 83 0.34 -1.65 -0.46
N ARG A 84 -0.89 -1.15 -0.44
CA ARG A 84 -1.18 0.26 -0.21
C ARG A 84 -1.13 0.60 1.28
N GLU A 85 -0.06 1.27 1.69
CA GLU A 85 0.14 1.68 3.09
C GLU A 85 1.11 2.87 3.21
N GLU A 86 0.98 3.64 4.30
CA GLU A 86 1.91 4.71 4.63
C GLU A 86 3.10 4.21 5.47
N ARG A 87 2.84 3.24 6.36
CA ARG A 87 3.81 2.62 7.26
C ARG A 87 3.78 1.12 6.98
N GLY A 88 4.95 0.48 6.90
CA GLY A 88 5.13 -0.93 6.51
C GLY A 88 4.48 -2.00 7.42
N GLU A 89 3.53 -1.63 8.27
CA GLU A 89 2.85 -2.52 9.22
C GLU A 89 2.07 -3.63 8.50
N LYS A 90 1.33 -3.29 7.44
CA LYS A 90 0.48 -4.23 6.71
C LYS A 90 1.30 -5.26 5.94
N VAL A 91 2.39 -4.84 5.29
CA VAL A 91 3.27 -5.77 4.58
C VAL A 91 3.96 -6.75 5.52
N PHE A 92 4.35 -6.32 6.74
CA PHE A 92 4.96 -7.22 7.72
C PHE A 92 3.94 -8.16 8.37
N GLU A 93 2.68 -7.76 8.54
CA GLU A 93 1.62 -8.67 8.98
C GLU A 93 1.37 -9.79 7.95
N LEU A 94 1.25 -9.44 6.67
CA LEU A 94 1.16 -10.41 5.57
C LEU A 94 2.36 -11.36 5.53
N LEU A 95 3.56 -10.83 5.77
CA LEU A 95 4.78 -11.64 5.86
C LEU A 95 4.71 -12.64 7.02
N GLY A 96 4.23 -12.21 8.19
CA GLY A 96 4.03 -13.07 9.35
C GLY A 96 3.09 -14.23 9.03
N GLU A 97 1.96 -13.96 8.38
CA GLU A 97 1.02 -15.00 7.95
C GLU A 97 1.65 -15.98 6.93
N LEU A 98 2.42 -15.48 5.95
CA LEU A 98 3.13 -16.34 4.98
C LEU A 98 4.21 -17.20 5.65
N THR A 99 4.95 -16.63 6.59
CA THR A 99 6.02 -17.33 7.33
C THR A 99 5.44 -18.41 8.25
N ALA A 100 4.26 -18.17 8.84
CA ALA A 100 3.52 -19.20 9.58
C ALA A 100 3.08 -20.39 8.71
N LYS A 101 3.05 -20.21 7.38
CA LYS A 101 2.84 -21.26 6.37
C LYS A 101 4.15 -21.74 5.74
N GLU A 102 5.25 -21.61 6.46
CA GLU A 102 6.60 -22.07 6.09
C GLU A 102 7.19 -21.38 4.84
N ALA A 103 6.69 -20.19 4.48
CA ALA A 103 7.37 -19.37 3.48
C ALA A 103 8.72 -18.88 4.02
N ARG A 104 9.72 -18.80 3.15
CA ARG A 104 11.07 -18.33 3.51
C ARG A 104 11.20 -16.83 3.23
N PRO A 105 11.27 -15.98 4.25
CA PRO A 105 11.27 -14.54 4.06
C PRO A 105 12.62 -13.99 3.61
N LEU A 106 12.59 -12.89 2.87
CA LEU A 106 13.68 -11.93 2.70
C LEU A 106 13.09 -10.52 2.74
N CYS A 107 13.48 -9.70 3.70
CA CYS A 107 12.96 -8.35 3.87
C CYS A 107 13.98 -7.31 3.43
N ILE A 108 13.64 -6.48 2.45
CA ILE A 108 14.40 -5.29 2.09
C ILE A 108 13.64 -4.10 2.66
N THR A 109 14.25 -3.39 3.60
CA THR A 109 13.52 -2.44 4.44
C THR A 109 14.38 -1.23 4.79
N ARG A 110 13.73 -0.07 4.93
CA ARG A 110 14.34 1.15 5.48
C ARG A 110 14.26 1.19 7.01
N THR A 111 13.43 0.34 7.60
CA THR A 111 13.26 0.22 9.05
C THR A 111 14.54 -0.25 9.70
N HIS A 112 14.92 0.40 10.79
CA HIS A 112 16.15 0.09 11.50
C HIS A 112 16.08 -1.32 12.12
N PRO A 113 17.17 -2.13 12.11
CA PRO A 113 17.15 -3.51 12.58
C PRO A 113 16.62 -3.71 14.01
N LYS A 114 16.86 -2.73 14.90
CA LYS A 114 16.34 -2.76 16.29
C LYS A 114 14.81 -2.76 16.37
N ASP A 115 14.15 -2.16 15.38
CA ASP A 115 12.69 -2.00 15.37
C ASP A 115 12.01 -3.16 14.63
N LEU A 116 12.74 -3.89 13.78
CA LEU A 116 12.23 -5.08 13.06
C LEU A 116 11.81 -6.21 14.01
N GLY A 117 12.52 -6.37 15.14
CA GLY A 117 12.17 -7.39 16.14
C GLY A 117 10.79 -7.18 16.75
N ALA A 118 10.36 -5.92 16.92
CA ALA A 118 9.02 -5.60 17.41
C ALA A 118 7.90 -5.94 16.40
N LEU A 119 8.26 -6.07 15.12
CA LEU A 119 7.38 -6.45 14.01
C LEU A 119 7.38 -7.96 13.74
N GLY A 120 8.06 -8.76 14.58
CA GLY A 120 8.10 -10.22 14.44
C GLY A 120 8.94 -10.73 13.27
N VAL A 121 9.81 -9.88 12.69
CA VAL A 121 10.69 -10.25 11.58
C VAL A 121 11.99 -10.84 12.13
N ASP A 122 12.33 -12.06 11.68
CA ASP A 122 13.62 -12.69 12.02
C ASP A 122 14.78 -11.89 11.40
N LEU A 123 15.72 -11.50 12.27
CA LEU A 123 16.92 -10.74 11.92
C LEU A 123 17.86 -11.50 10.96
N ALA A 124 17.71 -12.81 10.80
CA ALA A 124 18.51 -13.59 9.84
C ALA A 124 18.14 -13.33 8.36
N ASN A 125 16.96 -12.74 8.10
CA ASN A 125 16.36 -12.70 6.78
C ASN A 125 15.99 -11.27 6.32
N PHE A 126 16.81 -10.27 6.66
CA PHE A 126 16.63 -8.90 6.18
C PHE A 126 17.89 -8.31 5.54
N VAL A 127 17.67 -7.26 4.75
CA VAL A 127 18.67 -6.34 4.19
C VAL A 127 18.20 -4.93 4.52
N TRP A 128 18.98 -4.22 5.34
CA TRP A 128 18.66 -2.85 5.72
C TRP A 128 19.19 -1.87 4.68
N LEU A 129 18.30 -1.03 4.16
CA LEU A 129 18.61 0.01 3.21
C LEU A 129 19.27 1.19 3.93
N THR A 130 20.57 1.35 3.75
CA THR A 130 21.35 2.43 4.35
C THR A 130 22.52 2.84 3.47
N ARG A 131 22.85 4.14 3.47
CA ARG A 131 24.06 4.66 2.82
C ARG A 131 25.31 4.46 3.69
N GLN A 132 25.12 4.15 4.96
CA GLN A 132 26.18 3.95 5.95
C GLN A 132 26.11 2.50 6.44
N PRO A 133 26.87 1.58 5.82
CA PRO A 133 26.83 0.19 6.21
C PRO A 133 27.36 0.03 7.63
N VAL A 134 26.67 -0.80 8.42
CA VAL A 134 27.06 -1.14 9.80
C VAL A 134 27.68 -2.53 9.78
N LYS A 135 28.78 -2.71 10.53
CA LYS A 135 29.42 -4.03 10.66
C LYS A 135 28.43 -5.02 11.26
N GLU A 136 28.49 -6.27 10.79
CA GLU A 136 27.67 -7.39 11.30
C GLU A 136 26.16 -7.25 11.06
N VAL A 137 25.73 -6.24 10.29
CA VAL A 137 24.36 -6.06 9.82
C VAL A 137 24.33 -6.19 8.30
N ALA A 138 23.38 -6.98 7.78
CA ALA A 138 23.16 -7.06 6.34
C ALA A 138 22.62 -5.71 5.83
N CYS A 139 23.45 -4.97 5.09
CA CYS A 139 23.12 -3.65 4.57
C CYS A 139 23.26 -3.60 3.05
N ALA A 140 22.42 -2.80 2.40
CA ALA A 140 22.58 -2.43 0.99
C ALA A 140 22.31 -0.94 0.80
N SER A 141 23.01 -0.32 -0.15
CA SER A 141 22.69 1.06 -0.53
C SER A 141 21.33 1.10 -1.22
N PRO A 142 20.45 2.05 -0.90
CA PRO A 142 19.18 2.22 -1.63
C PRO A 142 19.36 2.60 -3.10
N THR A 143 20.56 3.03 -3.50
CA THR A 143 20.90 3.32 -4.90
C THR A 143 21.45 2.12 -5.66
N ASP A 144 21.77 1.02 -4.98
CA ASP A 144 22.31 -0.20 -5.60
C ASP A 144 21.19 -1.17 -5.99
N LEU A 145 20.32 -0.72 -6.91
CA LEU A 145 19.20 -1.53 -7.40
C LEU A 145 19.67 -2.84 -8.06
N VAL A 146 20.87 -2.86 -8.63
CA VAL A 146 21.46 -4.06 -9.26
C VAL A 146 21.85 -5.10 -8.22
N GLY A 147 22.55 -4.68 -7.15
CA GLY A 147 22.88 -5.55 -6.02
C GLY A 147 21.65 -6.08 -5.30
N LEU A 148 20.63 -5.24 -5.10
CA LEU A 148 19.34 -5.65 -4.54
C LEU A 148 18.66 -6.70 -5.43
N THR A 149 18.55 -6.45 -6.74
CA THR A 149 17.95 -7.41 -7.69
C THR A 149 18.66 -8.76 -7.63
N THR A 150 19.99 -8.74 -7.62
CA THR A 150 20.82 -9.96 -7.56
C THR A 150 20.58 -10.75 -6.28
N THR A 151 20.45 -10.06 -5.15
CA THR A 151 20.18 -10.66 -3.84
C THR A 151 18.79 -11.29 -3.81
N ILE A 152 17.78 -10.56 -4.29
CA ILE A 152 16.39 -11.02 -4.39
C ILE A 152 16.28 -12.25 -5.30
N HIS A 153 16.87 -12.18 -6.50
CA HIS A 153 16.82 -13.29 -7.46
C HIS A 153 17.44 -14.56 -6.92
N ARG A 154 18.54 -14.45 -6.15
CA ARG A 154 19.17 -15.59 -5.47
C ARG A 154 18.26 -16.20 -4.42
N HIS A 155 17.58 -15.37 -3.63
CA HIS A 155 16.62 -15.83 -2.63
C HIS A 155 15.43 -16.55 -3.27
N LEU A 156 14.94 -16.05 -4.40
CA LEU A 156 13.85 -16.65 -5.16
C LEU A 156 14.22 -18.01 -5.80
N GLU A 157 15.47 -18.45 -5.77
CA GLU A 157 15.83 -19.84 -6.13
C GLU A 157 15.34 -20.85 -5.09
N ALA A 158 15.07 -20.39 -3.87
CA ALA A 158 14.54 -21.21 -2.80
C ALA A 158 13.03 -21.49 -3.02
N ALA A 159 12.61 -22.75 -2.86
CA ALA A 159 11.18 -23.10 -2.80
C ALA A 159 10.45 -22.32 -1.69
N ASN A 160 9.22 -21.91 -1.96
CA ASN A 160 8.37 -21.13 -1.04
C ASN A 160 8.99 -19.80 -0.58
N ALA A 161 9.77 -19.14 -1.43
CA ALA A 161 10.31 -17.82 -1.11
C ALA A 161 9.21 -16.74 -1.06
N VAL A 162 9.31 -15.85 -0.07
CA VAL A 162 8.60 -14.57 -0.03
C VAL A 162 9.61 -13.46 0.13
N VAL A 163 9.47 -12.42 -0.67
CA VAL A 163 10.31 -11.22 -0.64
C VAL A 163 9.45 -10.03 -0.27
N VAL A 164 9.89 -9.26 0.72
CA VAL A 164 9.31 -7.96 1.06
C VAL A 164 10.22 -6.86 0.57
N VAL A 165 9.66 -5.86 -0.10
CA VAL A 165 10.33 -4.59 -0.40
C VAL A 165 9.52 -3.47 0.23
N GLU A 166 9.97 -2.99 1.37
CA GLU A 166 9.25 -1.99 2.17
C GLU A 166 9.65 -0.56 1.78
N GLY A 167 8.65 0.25 1.42
CA GLY A 167 8.76 1.67 1.11
C GLY A 167 9.33 1.95 -0.29
N LEU A 168 8.60 1.58 -1.35
CA LEU A 168 9.03 1.88 -2.73
C LEU A 168 9.23 3.38 -2.99
N GLU A 169 8.47 4.25 -2.33
CA GLU A 169 8.65 5.70 -2.42
C GLU A 169 10.03 6.13 -1.91
N TYR A 170 10.61 5.40 -0.95
CA TYR A 170 11.97 5.65 -0.52
C TYR A 170 12.97 5.33 -1.63
N LEU A 171 12.85 4.17 -2.28
CA LEU A 171 13.70 3.84 -3.42
C LEU A 171 13.55 4.85 -4.56
N VAL A 172 12.33 5.33 -4.84
CA VAL A 172 12.11 6.39 -5.82
C VAL A 172 12.69 7.73 -5.39
N SER A 173 12.70 8.07 -4.09
CA SER A 173 13.37 9.29 -3.62
C SER A 173 14.89 9.26 -3.82
N GLN A 174 15.49 8.07 -3.84
CA GLN A 174 16.93 7.87 -3.97
C GLN A 174 17.37 7.58 -5.42
N ASN A 175 16.42 7.27 -6.30
CA ASN A 175 16.67 6.85 -7.69
C ASN A 175 15.72 7.59 -8.64
N SER A 176 15.76 7.28 -9.94
CA SER A 176 14.68 7.72 -10.84
C SER A 176 13.51 6.74 -10.80
N PHE A 177 12.28 7.23 -10.92
CA PHE A 177 11.09 6.37 -11.02
C PHE A 177 11.24 5.27 -12.09
N PRO A 178 11.69 5.55 -13.33
CA PRO A 178 11.88 4.50 -14.34
C PRO A 178 12.87 3.41 -13.93
N ALA A 179 13.89 3.73 -13.13
CA ALA A 179 14.83 2.73 -12.62
C ALA A 179 14.16 1.80 -11.60
N VAL A 180 13.35 2.35 -10.69
CA VAL A 180 12.61 1.56 -9.69
C VAL A 180 11.50 0.73 -10.36
N LEU A 181 10.81 1.26 -11.37
CA LEU A 181 9.83 0.50 -12.12
C LEU A 181 10.46 -0.73 -12.79
N ARG A 182 11.61 -0.57 -13.47
CA ARG A 182 12.36 -1.70 -14.06
C ARG A 182 12.83 -2.70 -13.00
N PHE A 183 13.24 -2.22 -11.83
CA PHE A 183 13.60 -3.06 -10.70
C PHE A 183 12.42 -3.93 -10.23
N VAL A 184 11.23 -3.34 -10.03
CA VAL A 184 10.02 -4.08 -9.66
C VAL A 184 9.62 -5.09 -10.73
N GLN A 185 9.66 -4.70 -12.01
CA GLN A 185 9.37 -5.58 -13.14
C GLN A 185 10.32 -6.79 -13.20
N ALA A 186 11.63 -6.57 -13.05
CA ALA A 186 12.62 -7.64 -13.06
C ALA A 186 12.45 -8.64 -11.90
N ILE A 187 11.98 -8.16 -10.74
CA ILE A 187 11.65 -9.05 -9.61
C ILE A 187 10.35 -9.81 -9.90
N HIS A 188 9.32 -9.12 -10.40
CA HIS A 188 8.04 -9.71 -10.73
C HIS A 188 8.19 -10.88 -11.72
N GLU A 189 8.95 -10.69 -12.79
CA GLU A 189 9.25 -11.75 -13.76
C GLU A 189 9.85 -13.00 -13.07
N LYS A 190 10.81 -12.80 -12.18
CA LYS A 190 11.44 -13.89 -11.43
C LYS A 190 10.47 -14.58 -10.47
N VAL A 191 9.61 -13.80 -9.80
CA VAL A 191 8.59 -14.30 -8.86
C VAL A 191 7.59 -15.20 -9.57
N VAL A 192 7.13 -14.80 -10.76
CA VAL A 192 6.22 -15.61 -11.59
C VAL A 192 6.89 -16.92 -12.01
N LEU A 193 8.15 -16.87 -12.46
CA LEU A 193 8.90 -18.07 -12.87
C LEU A 193 9.16 -19.05 -11.73
N LYS A 194 9.28 -18.55 -10.49
CA LYS A 194 9.64 -19.33 -9.30
C LYS A 194 8.45 -19.66 -8.41
N ASP A 195 7.23 -19.35 -8.84
CA ASP A 195 6.00 -19.57 -8.08
C ASP A 195 6.17 -19.09 -6.62
N SER A 196 6.54 -17.82 -6.46
CA SER A 196 6.93 -17.21 -5.18
C SER A 196 6.07 -15.99 -4.86
N TYR A 197 6.37 -15.29 -3.76
CA TYR A 197 5.69 -14.04 -3.40
C TYR A 197 6.64 -12.85 -3.43
N LEU A 198 6.17 -11.73 -4.00
CA LEU A 198 6.71 -10.41 -3.73
C LEU A 198 5.61 -9.57 -3.07
N LEU A 199 5.92 -8.98 -1.92
CA LEU A 199 5.09 -7.97 -1.28
C LEU A 199 5.87 -6.66 -1.29
N ALA A 200 5.42 -5.69 -2.05
CA ALA A 200 6.04 -4.37 -2.11
C ALA A 200 5.11 -3.35 -1.45
N SER A 201 5.57 -2.64 -0.44
CA SER A 201 4.76 -1.58 0.15
C SER A 201 5.02 -0.24 -0.53
N ALA A 202 3.96 0.53 -0.73
CA ALA A 202 4.05 1.86 -1.32
C ALA A 202 2.96 2.77 -0.77
N ASN A 203 3.33 4.00 -0.40
CA ASN A 203 2.36 5.05 -0.12
C ASN A 203 1.94 5.74 -1.43
N PRO A 204 0.71 5.56 -1.94
CA PRO A 204 0.27 6.15 -3.19
C PRO A 204 0.35 7.67 -3.24
N GLU A 205 0.17 8.32 -2.09
CA GLU A 205 0.21 9.79 -1.97
C GLU A 205 1.63 10.35 -2.14
N ALA A 206 2.66 9.51 -1.98
CA ALA A 206 4.05 9.87 -2.19
C ALA A 206 4.49 9.84 -3.67
N PHE A 207 3.60 9.45 -4.60
CA PHE A 207 3.88 9.35 -6.03
C PHE A 207 2.99 10.28 -6.84
N LYS A 208 3.43 10.58 -8.07
CA LYS A 208 2.51 11.07 -9.10
C LYS A 208 1.53 9.96 -9.45
N GLU A 209 0.26 10.32 -9.68
CA GLU A 209 -0.80 9.33 -9.97
C GLU A 209 -0.44 8.40 -11.13
N ALA A 210 0.15 8.94 -12.21
CA ALA A 210 0.59 8.16 -13.36
C ALA A 210 1.74 7.19 -13.06
N ASP A 211 2.64 7.55 -12.14
CA ASP A 211 3.78 6.72 -11.74
C ASP A 211 3.30 5.57 -10.84
N TYR A 212 2.45 5.87 -9.86
CA TYR A 212 1.85 4.84 -9.01
C TYR A 212 1.03 3.84 -9.83
N ARG A 213 0.23 4.32 -10.80
CA ARG A 213 -0.56 3.46 -11.68
C ARG A 213 0.31 2.51 -12.49
N GLN A 214 1.49 2.94 -12.94
CA GLN A 214 2.45 2.08 -13.63
C GLN A 214 3.03 1.01 -12.71
N LEU A 215 3.31 1.32 -11.43
CA LEU A 215 3.73 0.31 -10.45
C LEU A 215 2.64 -0.72 -10.21
N ALA A 216 1.40 -0.28 -9.99
CA ALA A 216 0.25 -1.18 -9.78
C ALA A 216 -0.01 -2.10 -10.99
N GLN A 217 0.24 -1.62 -12.21
CA GLN A 217 0.13 -2.41 -13.44
C GLN A 217 1.31 -3.37 -13.65
N ALA A 218 2.46 -3.12 -13.04
CA ALA A 218 3.66 -3.96 -13.20
C ALA A 218 3.65 -5.22 -12.32
N VAL A 219 2.68 -5.35 -11.41
CA VAL A 219 2.54 -6.48 -10.48
C VAL A 219 1.24 -7.24 -10.71
N THR A 220 1.05 -8.37 -10.02
CA THR A 220 -0.14 -9.22 -10.15
C THR A 220 -1.42 -8.51 -9.68
N ALA A 221 -1.36 -7.83 -8.54
CA ALA A 221 -2.48 -7.07 -8.01
C ALA A 221 -2.02 -6.01 -7.00
N GLU A 222 -2.85 -4.99 -6.86
CA GLU A 222 -2.80 -4.06 -5.73
C GLU A 222 -3.71 -4.56 -4.60
N LEU A 223 -3.22 -4.43 -3.36
CA LEU A 223 -3.89 -4.77 -2.11
C LEU A 223 -4.23 -3.51 -1.31
#